data_AF-A0A485CZI9-F1
#
_entry.id   AF-A0A485CZI9-F1
#
_cell.length_a   1.000
_cell.length_b   1.000
_cell.length_c   1.000
_cell.angle_alpha   90.00
_cell.angle_beta   90.00
_cell.angle_gamma   90.00
#
_symmetry.space_group_name_H-M   'P 1'
#
loop_
_entity.id
_entity.type
_entity.pdbx_description
1 polymer ?
#
loop_
_entity_poly.entity_id
_entity_poly.type
_entity_poly.pdbx_seq_one_letter_code
_entity_poly.pdbx_strand_id
1 'polypeptide(L)'
;MIPGFEDGIKGHKAGEEFTIDVTFPEEYHAENLKGKAAKFVINLKKVEERELPELTAEFIKRFGVEDGSVEGLRAEVRKKHGFAS
;
A
#
# COMPACT_ATOMS: atom_id res chain seq x y z
N MET A 1 -3.36 6.00 7.70
CA MET A 1 -2.39 7.04 7.27
C MET A 1 -3.07 8.39 7.38
N ILE A 2 -2.33 9.49 7.49
CA ILE A 2 -2.95 10.82 7.58
C ILE A 2 -3.58 11.14 6.21
N PRO A 3 -4.86 11.57 6.15
CA PRO A 3 -5.48 12.02 4.91
C PRO A 3 -4.66 13.17 4.29
N GLY A 4 -4.34 13.05 3.00
CA GLY A 4 -3.49 14.01 2.27
C GLY A 4 -1.98 13.70 2.29
N PHE A 5 -1.51 12.82 3.18
CA PHE A 5 -0.10 12.41 3.20
C PHE A 5 0.29 11.61 1.97
N GLU A 6 -0.53 10.64 1.57
CA GLU A 6 -0.30 9.86 0.35
C GLU A 6 -0.43 10.73 -0.91
N ASP A 7 -1.29 11.74 -0.89
CA ASP A 7 -1.49 12.65 -2.02
C ASP A 7 -0.27 13.56 -2.23
N GLY A 8 0.31 14.05 -1.13
CA GLY A 8 1.56 14.81 -1.18
C GLY A 8 2.79 13.98 -1.60
N ILE A 9 2.74 12.66 -1.53
CA ILE A 9 3.82 11.78 -2.02
C ILE A 9 3.58 11.37 -3.47
N LYS A 10 2.32 11.26 -3.89
CA LYS A 10 1.96 10.89 -5.27
C LYS A 10 2.54 11.92 -6.25
N GLY A 11 3.28 11.42 -7.23
CA GLY A 11 3.93 12.23 -8.26
C GLY A 11 5.42 12.49 -8.00
N HIS A 12 5.91 12.27 -6.78
CA HIS A 12 7.33 12.34 -6.47
C HIS A 12 8.08 11.07 -6.88
N LYS A 13 9.38 11.22 -7.16
CA LYS A 13 10.24 10.13 -7.63
C LYS A 13 11.18 9.62 -6.53
N ALA A 14 11.61 8.38 -6.69
CA ALA A 14 12.67 7.82 -5.86
C ALA A 14 13.96 8.66 -5.97
N GLY A 15 14.57 8.95 -4.84
CA GLY A 15 15.75 9.80 -4.68
C GLY A 15 15.44 11.27 -4.39
N GLU A 16 14.18 11.68 -4.43
CA GLU A 16 13.78 13.07 -4.16
C GLU A 16 13.51 13.31 -2.67
N GLU A 17 13.91 14.49 -2.19
CA GLU A 17 13.57 14.98 -0.87
C GLU A 17 12.64 16.17 -1.01
N PHE A 18 11.47 16.08 -0.40
CA PHE A 18 10.45 17.13 -0.48
C PHE A 18 9.74 17.24 0.86
N THR A 19 9.14 18.40 1.10
CA THR A 19 8.37 18.67 2.31
C THR A 19 6.90 18.78 1.96
N ILE A 20 6.06 18.04 2.67
CA ILE A 20 4.61 18.15 2.55
C ILE A 20 4.01 18.71 3.82
N ASP A 21 3.01 19.56 3.65
CA ASP A 21 2.17 20.08 4.71
C ASP A 21 0.89 19.24 4.79
N VAL A 22 0.69 18.55 5.92
CA VAL A 22 -0.52 17.75 6.16
C VAL A 22 -1.16 18.14 7.48
N THR A 23 -2.48 18.07 7.54
CA THR A 23 -3.22 18.29 8.77
C THR A 23 -3.67 16.96 9.33
N PHE A 24 -3.36 16.72 10.59
CA PHE A 24 -3.81 15.52 11.28
C PHE A 24 -5.32 15.58 11.52
N PRO A 25 -6.04 14.47 11.29
CA PRO A 25 -7.46 14.39 11.62
C PRO A 25 -7.66 14.46 13.13
N GLU A 26 -8.84 14.87 13.56
CA GLU A 26 -9.19 14.98 14.98
C GLU A 26 -9.21 13.61 15.68
N GLU A 27 -9.45 12.53 14.91
CA GLU A 27 -9.44 11.14 15.39
C GLU A 27 -8.05 10.48 15.36
N TYR A 28 -6.97 11.24 15.19
CA TYR A 28 -5.63 10.65 15.14
C TYR A 28 -5.22 10.06 16.50
N HIS A 29 -4.64 8.85 16.48
CA HIS A 29 -4.26 8.10 17.70
C HIS A 29 -3.27 8.87 18.60
N ALA A 30 -2.46 9.77 18.06
CA ALA A 30 -1.56 10.60 18.84
C ALA A 30 -2.25 11.90 19.27
N GLU A 31 -2.63 11.98 20.54
CA GLU A 31 -3.38 13.13 21.11
C GLU A 31 -2.68 14.48 20.94
N ASN A 32 -1.34 14.48 20.95
CA ASN A 32 -0.53 15.68 20.78
C ASN A 32 -0.55 16.25 19.34
N LEU A 33 -1.00 15.45 18.38
CA LEU A 33 -0.99 15.76 16.96
C LEU A 33 -2.41 15.92 16.40
N LYS A 34 -3.48 15.52 17.11
CA LYS A 34 -4.89 15.69 16.70
C LYS A 34 -5.18 17.13 16.27
N GLY A 35 -5.70 17.31 15.05
CA GLY A 35 -6.11 18.62 14.52
C GLY A 35 -4.97 19.60 14.22
N LYS A 36 -3.69 19.20 14.35
CA LYS A 36 -2.55 20.09 14.08
C LYS A 36 -2.09 19.97 12.63
N ALA A 37 -1.62 21.08 12.08
CA ALA A 37 -0.84 21.09 10.84
C ALA A 37 0.60 20.69 11.14
N ALA A 38 1.17 19.80 10.34
CA ALA A 38 2.56 19.39 10.44
C ALA A 38 3.23 19.33 9.07
N LYS A 39 4.51 19.72 9.05
CA LYS A 39 5.39 19.58 7.90
C LYS A 39 6.17 18.28 8.02
N PHE A 40 6.05 17.41 7.03
CA PHE A 40 6.84 16.19 6.92
C PHE A 40 7.88 16.37 5.83
N VAL A 41 9.15 16.29 6.22
CA VAL A 41 10.26 16.16 5.27
C VAL A 41 10.36 14.68 4.90
N ILE A 42 10.04 14.35 3.66
CA ILE A 42 10.03 13.00 3.13
C ILE A 42 11.23 12.84 2.21
N ASN A 43 12.11 11.92 2.58
CA ASN A 43 13.18 11.46 1.72
C ASN A 43 12.74 10.15 1.05
N LEU A 44 12.37 10.23 -0.22
CA LEU A 44 11.75 9.12 -0.93
C LEU A 44 12.84 8.16 -1.42
N LYS A 45 13.30 7.25 -0.55
CA LYS A 45 14.48 6.41 -0.84
C LYS A 45 14.31 5.45 -2.01
N LYS A 46 13.11 4.88 -2.16
CA LYS A 46 12.81 3.86 -3.16
C LYS A 46 11.33 3.88 -3.49
N VAL A 47 10.99 3.80 -4.77
CA VAL A 47 9.63 3.50 -5.24
C VAL A 47 9.68 2.07 -5.77
N GLU A 48 8.88 1.20 -5.19
CA GLU A 48 8.71 -0.17 -5.66
C GLU A 48 7.28 -0.29 -6.16
N GLU A 49 7.13 -0.52 -7.46
CA GLU A 49 5.85 -0.90 -8.00
C GLU A 49 5.67 -2.41 -7.80
N ARG A 50 4.48 -2.81 -7.34
CA ARG A 50 4.11 -4.23 -7.39
C ARG A 50 3.85 -4.60 -8.83
N GLU A 51 4.88 -5.11 -9.50
CA GLU A 51 4.69 -5.81 -10.76
C GLU A 51 3.85 -7.06 -10.45
N LEU A 52 2.65 -7.13 -11.04
CA LEU A 52 1.83 -8.31 -10.94
C LEU A 52 2.56 -9.41 -11.72
N PRO A 53 3.07 -10.45 -11.05
CA PRO A 53 3.67 -11.55 -11.78
C PRO A 53 2.58 -12.19 -12.64
N GLU A 54 2.97 -12.62 -13.84
CA GLU A 54 2.07 -13.36 -14.71
C GLU A 54 1.51 -14.55 -13.92
N LEU A 55 0.18 -14.71 -14.00
CA LEU A 55 -0.55 -15.80 -13.36
C LEU A 55 -0.27 -17.12 -14.09
N THR A 56 0.98 -17.54 -14.04
CA THR A 56 1.48 -18.77 -14.61
C THR A 56 1.24 -19.92 -13.64
N ALA A 57 1.16 -21.15 -14.17
CA ALA A 57 0.98 -22.34 -13.36
C ALA A 57 2.06 -22.48 -12.26
N GLU A 58 3.28 -22.00 -12.51
CA GLU A 58 4.36 -21.97 -11.50
C GLU A 58 4.08 -20.97 -10.36
N PHE A 59 3.59 -19.77 -10.69
CA PHE A 59 3.18 -18.79 -9.68
C PHE A 59 2.01 -19.34 -8.86
N ILE A 60 1.02 -19.93 -9.51
CA ILE A 60 -0.19 -20.47 -8.89
C ILE A 60 0.16 -21.64 -7.95
N LYS A 61 1.09 -22.52 -8.34
CA LYS A 61 1.62 -23.59 -7.48
C LYS A 61 2.31 -23.06 -6.22
N ARG A 62 3.00 -21.92 -6.27
CA ARG A 62 3.60 -21.30 -5.06
C ARG A 62 2.56 -20.84 -4.04
N PHE A 63 1.33 -20.58 -4.47
CA PHE A 63 0.22 -20.20 -3.57
C PHE A 63 -0.50 -21.42 -2.99
N GLY A 64 -0.07 -22.64 -3.32
CA GLY A 64 -0.66 -23.89 -2.82
C GLY A 64 -1.82 -24.40 -3.68
N VAL A 65 -1.96 -23.89 -4.91
CA VAL A 65 -2.98 -24.36 -5.86
C VAL A 65 -2.33 -25.39 -6.77
N GLU A 66 -2.49 -26.66 -6.42
CA GLU A 66 -1.91 -27.79 -7.16
C GLU A 66 -2.38 -27.86 -8.61
N ASP A 67 -3.60 -27.40 -8.87
CA ASP A 67 -4.24 -27.38 -10.19
C ASP A 67 -3.58 -26.39 -11.16
N GLY A 68 -2.78 -25.42 -10.68
CA GLY A 68 -2.11 -24.44 -11.55
C GLY A 68 -3.06 -23.48 -12.27
N SER A 69 -4.36 -23.51 -11.95
CA SER A 69 -5.40 -22.70 -12.58
C SER A 69 -5.67 -21.38 -11.86
N VAL A 70 -5.92 -20.33 -12.64
CA VAL A 70 -6.26 -18.99 -12.15
C VAL A 70 -7.52 -19.00 -11.28
N GLU A 71 -8.47 -19.89 -11.57
CA GLU A 71 -9.69 -20.08 -10.77
C GLU A 71 -9.40 -20.61 -9.37
N GLY A 72 -8.51 -21.60 -9.26
CA GLY A 72 -8.04 -22.13 -7.98
C GLY A 72 -7.29 -21.08 -7.16
N LEU A 73 -6.47 -20.25 -7.82
CA LEU A 73 -5.82 -19.11 -7.17
C LEU A 73 -6.84 -18.10 -6.65
N ARG A 74 -7.85 -17.74 -7.46
CA ARG A 74 -8.91 -16.83 -7.03
C ARG A 74 -9.70 -17.38 -5.85
N ALA A 75 -9.96 -18.68 -5.81
CA ALA A 75 -10.65 -19.33 -4.69
C ALA A 75 -9.80 -19.32 -3.41
N GLU A 76 -8.52 -19.68 -3.50
CA GLU A 76 -7.62 -19.69 -2.35
C GLU A 76 -7.28 -18.28 -1.84
N VAL A 77 -7.07 -17.30 -2.74
CA VAL A 77 -6.90 -15.89 -2.34
C VAL A 77 -8.16 -15.38 -1.67
N ARG A 78 -9.37 -15.69 -2.18
CA ARG A 78 -10.63 -15.31 -1.53
C ARG A 78 -10.78 -15.93 -0.14
N LYS A 79 -10.32 -17.17 0.04
CA LYS A 79 -10.38 -17.91 1.31
C LYS A 79 -9.34 -17.42 2.33
N LYS A 80 -8.10 -17.14 1.89
CA LYS A 80 -7.01 -16.66 2.76
C LYS A 80 -7.11 -15.18 3.11
N HIS A 81 -7.51 -14.35 2.15
CA HIS A 81 -7.49 -12.90 2.31
C HIS A 81 -8.84 -12.28 2.61
N GLY A 82 -9.92 -13.07 2.70
CA GLY A 82 -11.22 -12.64 3.24
C GLY A 82 -11.44 -11.15 3.02
N PHE A 83 -11.51 -10.73 1.75
CA PHE A 83 -11.97 -9.40 1.37
C PHE A 83 -13.47 -9.43 1.69
N ALA A 84 -13.75 -9.41 2.99
CA ALA A 84 -15.05 -9.23 3.56
C ALA A 84 -15.43 -7.81 3.18
N SER A 85 -16.40 -7.76 2.28
CA SER A 85 -17.26 -6.61 2.04
C SER A 85 -17.71 -5.95 3.35
#